data_AF-E0UA67-F1
#
_entry.id   AF-E0UA67-F1
#
_cell.length_a   1.000
_cell.length_b   1.000
_cell.length_c   1.000
_cell.angle_alpha   90.00
_cell.angle_beta   90.00
_cell.angle_gamma   90.00
#
_symmetry.space_group_name_H-M   'P 1'
#
loop_
_entity.id
_entity.type
_entity.pdbx_description
1 polymer ?
#
loop_
_entity_poly.entity_id
_entity_poly.type
_entity_poly.pdbx_seq_one_letter_code
_entity_poly.pdbx_strand_id
1 'polypeptide(L)'
;MVKADLPLRYMGQNRQNKAWVYFWAAVFLAIIPIIHYLFLRITDLSIFICVSCWVSAILIIRRAEKLKRFAQIATEGAKADSEMALLLDHLAYSGWKIEYNIPVSYLGNAEVFLRSPQGRCFVINVQEDAESIFYDGSRLLAVYGQSVYGQDMLDLVKQQAEYLKNNRGVRSVTPIICATKARLEMGDTQIQNVYVIKKNVLVSLLKKLG
;
A
#
# COMPACT_ATOMS: atom_id res chain seq x y z
N MET A 1 19.97 6.45 5.18
CA MET A 1 19.62 5.18 4.50
C MET A 1 18.51 4.53 5.29
N VAL A 2 17.27 4.59 4.78
CA VAL A 2 16.05 4.26 5.55
C VAL A 2 15.94 2.74 5.72
N LYS A 3 15.97 2.28 6.98
CA LYS A 3 16.00 0.86 7.38
C LYS A 3 14.72 0.09 6.99
N ALA A 4 13.67 0.79 6.58
CA ALA A 4 12.38 0.22 6.15
C ALA A 4 12.33 -0.17 4.66
N ASP A 5 13.31 0.24 3.84
CA ASP A 5 13.31 0.03 2.38
C ASP A 5 13.70 -1.41 1.99
N LEU A 6 14.43 -2.11 2.88
CA LEU A 6 14.94 -3.47 2.67
C LEU A 6 13.84 -4.56 2.65
N PRO A 7 12.92 -4.66 3.63
CA PRO A 7 11.92 -5.72 3.64
C PRO A 7 10.89 -5.59 2.51
N LEU A 8 10.48 -4.38 2.13
CA LEU A 8 9.49 -4.16 1.06
C LEU A 8 10.09 -4.45 -0.32
N ARG A 9 11.32 -4.00 -0.60
CA ARG A 9 12.04 -4.36 -1.83
C ARG A 9 12.30 -5.87 -1.91
N TYR A 10 12.68 -6.51 -0.80
CA TYR A 10 12.87 -7.96 -0.74
C TYR A 10 11.57 -8.75 -1.00
N MET A 11 10.44 -8.30 -0.43
CA MET A 11 9.13 -8.92 -0.69
C MET A 11 8.67 -8.73 -2.14
N GLY A 12 8.92 -7.55 -2.74
CA GLY A 12 8.64 -7.30 -4.16
C GLY A 12 9.47 -8.18 -5.09
N GLN A 13 10.77 -8.30 -4.83
CA GLN A 13 11.71 -9.08 -5.63
C GLN A 13 11.45 -10.60 -5.51
N ASN A 14 11.11 -11.09 -4.32
CA ASN A 14 10.75 -12.49 -4.11
C ASN A 14 9.43 -12.87 -4.80
N ARG A 15 8.48 -11.92 -4.89
CA ARG A 15 7.22 -12.11 -5.65
C ARG A 15 7.44 -12.10 -7.16
N GLN A 16 8.36 -11.25 -7.66
CA GLN A 16 8.75 -11.25 -9.08
C GLN A 16 9.45 -12.54 -9.50
N ASN A 17 10.36 -13.08 -8.67
CA ASN A 17 10.98 -14.38 -8.93
C ASN A 17 9.97 -15.52 -8.98
N LYS A 18 8.98 -15.53 -8.06
CA LYS A 18 7.88 -16.51 -8.11
C LYS A 18 7.05 -16.38 -9.39
N ALA A 19 6.77 -15.16 -9.85
CA ALA A 19 6.07 -14.93 -11.10
C ALA A 19 6.85 -15.48 -12.32
N TRP A 20 8.17 -15.32 -12.35
CA TRP A 20 9.04 -15.91 -13.37
C TRP A 20 9.02 -17.43 -13.36
N VAL A 21 9.06 -18.06 -12.19
CA VAL A 21 8.94 -19.52 -12.06
C VAL A 21 7.61 -20.03 -12.63
N TYR A 22 6.49 -19.37 -12.29
CA TYR A 22 5.18 -19.72 -12.85
C TYR A 22 5.09 -19.50 -14.37
N PHE A 23 5.71 -18.42 -14.88
CA PHE A 23 5.76 -18.16 -16.31
C PHE A 23 6.50 -19.28 -17.06
N TRP A 24 7.69 -19.67 -16.59
CA TRP A 24 8.44 -20.77 -17.21
C TRP A 24 7.73 -22.12 -17.09
N ALA A 25 7.07 -22.40 -15.96
CA ALA A 25 6.27 -23.60 -15.79
C ALA A 25 5.10 -23.66 -16.80
N ALA A 26 4.42 -22.53 -17.04
CA ALA A 26 3.35 -22.44 -18.03
C ALA A 26 3.85 -22.64 -19.46
N VAL A 27 5.00 -22.05 -19.81
CA VAL A 27 5.65 -22.25 -21.11
C VAL A 27 5.99 -23.74 -21.31
N PHE A 28 6.56 -24.40 -20.30
CA PHE A 28 6.88 -25.82 -20.37
C PHE A 28 5.65 -26.69 -20.58
N LEU A 29 4.57 -26.43 -19.83
CA LEU A 29 3.29 -27.14 -19.95
C LEU A 29 2.62 -26.94 -21.32
N ALA A 30 2.79 -25.79 -21.96
CA ALA A 30 2.26 -25.52 -23.30
C ALA A 30 3.05 -26.23 -24.41
N ILE A 31 4.34 -26.51 -24.20
CA ILE A 31 5.22 -27.17 -25.18
C ILE A 31 5.02 -28.69 -25.18
N ILE A 32 4.73 -29.30 -24.02
CA ILE A 32 4.50 -30.75 -23.87
C ILE A 32 3.49 -31.32 -24.88
N PRO A 33 2.28 -30.76 -25.07
CA PRO A 33 1.31 -31.29 -26.03
C PRO A 33 1.77 -31.13 -27.49
N ILE A 34 2.57 -30.10 -27.81
CA ILE A 34 3.12 -29.88 -29.15
C ILE A 34 4.17 -30.95 -29.47
N ILE A 35 5.08 -31.23 -28.52
CA ILE A 35 6.07 -32.31 -28.65
C ILE A 35 5.38 -33.68 -28.73
N HIS A 36 4.36 -33.90 -27.91
CA HIS A 36 3.59 -35.14 -27.90
C HIS A 36 2.89 -35.37 -29.26
N TYR A 37 2.30 -34.33 -29.85
CA TYR A 37 1.67 -34.39 -31.17
C TYR A 37 2.68 -34.66 -32.31
N LEU A 38 3.91 -34.16 -32.19
CA LEU A 38 4.98 -34.35 -33.18
C LEU A 38 5.59 -35.76 -33.17
N PHE A 39 5.62 -36.45 -32.02
CA PHE A 39 6.37 -37.70 -31.86
C PHE A 39 5.52 -38.94 -31.52
N LEU A 40 4.27 -38.79 -31.07
CA LEU A 40 3.45 -39.91 -30.61
C LEU A 40 2.15 -40.03 -31.42
N ARG A 41 1.76 -41.27 -31.74
CA ARG A 41 0.46 -41.56 -32.37
C ARG A 41 -0.67 -41.08 -31.47
N ILE A 42 -1.60 -40.33 -32.04
CA ILE A 42 -2.80 -39.85 -31.35
C ILE A 42 -3.58 -41.08 -30.85
N THR A 43 -3.65 -41.20 -29.53
CA THR A 43 -4.44 -42.21 -28.80
C THR A 43 -5.42 -41.47 -27.88
N ASP A 44 -6.50 -42.10 -27.46
CA ASP A 44 -7.50 -41.45 -26.59
C ASP A 44 -6.86 -40.90 -25.29
N LEU A 45 -5.82 -41.55 -24.77
CA LEU A 45 -5.03 -41.10 -23.62
C LEU A 45 -4.30 -39.76 -23.88
N SER A 46 -3.82 -39.53 -25.11
CA SER A 46 -3.10 -38.31 -25.49
C SER A 46 -4.00 -37.07 -25.40
N ILE A 47 -5.29 -37.21 -25.68
CA ILE A 47 -6.27 -36.13 -25.60
C ILE A 47 -6.46 -35.69 -24.14
N PHE A 48 -6.56 -36.63 -23.19
CA PHE A 48 -6.66 -36.32 -21.76
C PHE A 48 -5.40 -35.61 -21.23
N ILE A 49 -4.21 -36.01 -21.68
CA ILE A 49 -2.95 -35.35 -21.32
C ILE A 49 -2.91 -33.91 -21.84
N CYS A 50 -3.31 -33.69 -23.10
CA CYS A 50 -3.40 -32.36 -23.67
C CYS A 50 -4.38 -31.46 -22.89
N VAL A 51 -5.60 -31.94 -22.62
CA VAL A 51 -6.61 -31.17 -21.88
C VAL A 51 -6.14 -30.85 -20.47
N SER A 52 -5.52 -31.79 -19.75
CA SER A 52 -4.98 -31.54 -18.41
C SER A 52 -3.84 -30.52 -18.40
N CYS A 53 -2.98 -30.52 -19.43
CA CYS A 53 -1.93 -29.50 -19.60
C CYS A 53 -2.52 -28.10 -19.82
N TRP A 54 -3.53 -27.98 -20.70
CA TRP A 54 -4.20 -26.70 -20.96
C TRP A 54 -4.91 -26.14 -19.72
N VAL A 55 -5.65 -26.97 -18.99
CA VAL A 55 -6.31 -26.56 -17.74
C VAL A 55 -5.27 -26.11 -16.71
N SER A 56 -4.17 -26.85 -16.57
CA SER A 56 -3.07 -26.50 -15.66
C SER A 56 -2.41 -25.17 -16.04
N ALA A 57 -2.17 -24.93 -17.33
CA ALA A 57 -1.61 -23.67 -17.83
C ALA A 57 -2.52 -22.48 -17.51
N ILE A 58 -3.84 -22.61 -17.72
CA ILE A 58 -4.82 -21.56 -17.39
C ILE A 58 -4.80 -21.23 -15.89
N LEU A 59 -4.77 -22.25 -15.02
CA LEU A 59 -4.71 -22.04 -13.57
C LEU A 59 -3.41 -21.34 -13.13
N ILE A 60 -2.28 -21.68 -13.76
CA ILE A 60 -0.98 -21.05 -13.47
C ILE A 60 -0.98 -19.59 -13.93
N ILE A 61 -1.51 -19.28 -15.12
CA ILE A 61 -1.59 -17.90 -15.62
C ILE A 61 -2.43 -17.02 -14.68
N ARG A 62 -3.61 -17.50 -14.25
CA ARG A 62 -4.45 -16.76 -13.29
C ARG A 62 -3.74 -16.50 -11.97
N ARG A 63 -2.95 -17.47 -11.47
CA ARG A 63 -2.12 -17.28 -10.28
C ARG A 63 -1.02 -16.25 -10.52
N ALA A 64 -0.31 -16.32 -11.66
CA ALA A 64 0.74 -15.38 -12.01
C ALA A 64 0.22 -13.93 -12.12
N GLU A 65 -0.94 -13.72 -12.73
CA GLU A 65 -1.60 -12.41 -12.80
C GLU A 65 -1.92 -11.85 -11.42
N LYS A 66 -2.47 -12.68 -10.52
CA LYS A 66 -2.77 -12.30 -9.14
C LYS A 66 -1.49 -11.89 -8.39
N LEU A 67 -0.40 -12.67 -8.52
CA LEU A 67 0.89 -12.32 -7.93
C LEU A 67 1.46 -11.02 -8.51
N LYS A 68 1.33 -10.80 -9.82
CA LYS A 68 1.79 -9.57 -10.49
C LYS A 68 1.07 -8.34 -9.96
N ARG A 69 -0.26 -8.40 -9.79
CA ARG A 69 -1.05 -7.30 -9.19
C ARG A 69 -0.58 -6.99 -7.77
N PHE A 70 -0.39 -8.01 -6.92
CA PHE A 70 0.11 -7.78 -5.56
C PHE A 70 1.54 -7.25 -5.50
N ALA A 71 2.39 -7.61 -6.47
CA ALA A 71 3.73 -7.06 -6.58
C ALA A 71 3.68 -5.58 -7.03
N GLN A 72 2.79 -5.22 -7.94
CA GLN A 72 2.56 -3.83 -8.36
C GLN A 72 2.09 -2.97 -7.20
N ILE A 73 1.04 -3.39 -6.46
CA ILE A 73 0.54 -2.68 -5.27
C ILE A 73 1.66 -2.45 -4.25
N ALA A 74 2.47 -3.49 -3.97
CA ALA A 74 3.58 -3.36 -3.03
C ALA A 74 4.69 -2.40 -3.52
N THR A 75 4.93 -2.34 -4.84
CA THR A 75 5.92 -1.43 -5.44
C THR A 75 5.41 0.00 -5.45
N GLU A 76 4.13 0.20 -5.73
CA GLU A 76 3.46 1.51 -5.71
C GLU A 76 3.45 2.10 -4.30
N GLY A 77 3.07 1.32 -3.29
CA GLY A 77 3.15 1.74 -1.88
C GLY A 77 4.59 2.09 -1.46
N ALA A 78 5.57 1.25 -1.79
CA ALA A 78 6.98 1.55 -1.47
C ALA A 78 7.51 2.83 -2.14
N LYS A 79 7.06 3.11 -3.37
CA LYS A 79 7.43 4.35 -4.08
C LYS A 79 6.89 5.57 -3.35
N ALA A 80 5.67 5.49 -2.85
CA ALA A 80 5.00 6.64 -2.32
C ALA A 80 5.30 6.87 -0.82
N ASP A 81 5.63 5.81 -0.07
CA ASP A 81 6.43 5.88 1.16
C ASP A 81 7.74 6.66 0.94
N SER A 82 8.45 6.36 -0.15
CA SER A 82 9.71 7.04 -0.49
C SER A 82 9.50 8.49 -0.87
N GLU A 83 8.44 8.82 -1.63
CA GLU A 83 8.07 10.19 -1.95
C GLU A 83 7.69 10.99 -0.71
N MET A 84 6.96 10.38 0.23
CA MET A 84 6.61 11.00 1.51
C MET A 84 7.85 11.25 2.36
N ALA A 85 8.77 10.27 2.41
CA ALA A 85 10.02 10.41 3.12
C ALA A 85 10.87 11.57 2.57
N LEU A 86 10.98 11.70 1.24
CA LEU A 86 11.68 12.82 0.61
C LEU A 86 11.03 14.17 0.91
N LEU A 87 9.69 14.22 0.90
CA LEU A 87 8.95 15.44 1.21
C LEU A 87 9.13 15.90 2.67
N LEU A 88 9.21 14.95 3.60
CA LEU A 88 9.37 15.21 5.03
C LEU A 88 10.84 15.35 5.46
N ASP A 89 11.81 14.89 4.68
CA ASP A 89 13.25 14.97 5.00
C ASP A 89 13.70 16.41 5.27
N HIS A 90 13.10 17.38 4.56
CA HIS A 90 13.35 18.80 4.79
C HIS A 90 13.00 19.27 6.22
N LEU A 91 12.03 18.62 6.89
CA LEU A 91 11.68 18.94 8.27
C LEU A 91 12.72 18.44 9.26
N ALA A 92 13.45 17.36 8.95
CA ALA A 92 14.49 16.82 9.82
C ALA A 92 15.60 17.85 10.06
N TYR A 93 15.97 18.63 9.04
CA TYR A 93 16.94 19.74 9.18
C TYR A 93 16.46 20.85 10.13
N SER A 94 15.14 20.99 10.32
CA SER A 94 14.55 21.94 11.27
C SER A 94 14.33 21.36 12.67
N GLY A 95 14.96 20.23 13.00
CA GLY A 95 14.92 19.62 14.33
C GLY A 95 13.72 18.71 14.58
N TRP A 96 12.94 18.38 13.55
CA TRP A 96 11.86 17.41 13.66
C TRP A 96 12.43 15.99 13.77
N LYS A 97 11.82 15.18 14.64
CA LYS A 97 12.09 13.74 14.70
C LYS A 97 11.02 13.01 13.90
N ILE A 98 11.46 12.15 12.98
CA ILE A 98 10.57 11.47 12.05
C ILE A 98 10.83 9.97 12.15
N GLU A 99 9.77 9.20 12.38
CA GLU A 99 9.75 7.75 12.39
C GLU A 99 8.76 7.28 11.33
N TYR A 100 9.17 6.29 10.51
CA TYR A 100 8.35 5.75 9.43
C TYR A 100 7.92 4.32 9.74
N ASN A 101 6.76 3.92 9.21
CA ASN A 101 6.23 2.57 9.23
C ASN A 101 6.19 1.97 10.65
N ILE A 102 5.56 2.69 11.58
CA ILE A 102 5.45 2.26 12.97
C ILE A 102 4.34 1.21 13.09
N PRO A 103 4.64 -0.01 13.55
CA PRO A 103 3.61 -1.01 13.79
C PRO A 103 2.68 -0.58 14.92
N VAL A 104 1.38 -0.61 14.64
CA VAL A 104 0.30 -0.36 15.60
C VAL A 104 -0.48 -1.66 15.78
N SER A 105 -0.52 -2.17 17.01
CA SER A 105 -1.12 -3.46 17.29
C SER A 105 -2.58 -3.52 16.81
N TYR A 106 -2.90 -4.54 16.00
CA TYR A 106 -4.24 -4.81 15.45
C TYR A 106 -4.81 -3.77 14.46
N LEU A 107 -4.12 -2.65 14.22
CA LEU A 107 -4.59 -1.55 13.34
C LEU A 107 -3.71 -1.34 12.10
N GLY A 108 -2.75 -2.24 11.87
CA GLY A 108 -1.76 -2.10 10.80
C GLY A 108 -0.63 -1.14 11.19
N ASN A 109 0.02 -0.54 10.21
CA ASN A 109 1.13 0.37 10.46
C ASN A 109 0.64 1.83 10.36
N ALA A 110 1.13 2.68 11.26
CA ALA A 110 1.10 4.11 11.07
C ALA A 110 2.28 4.49 10.19
N GLU A 111 2.02 5.13 9.06
CA GLU A 111 3.03 5.32 8.03
C GLU A 111 4.09 6.34 8.44
N VAL A 112 3.69 7.42 9.13
CA VAL A 112 4.64 8.38 9.70
C VAL A 112 4.21 8.83 11.09
N PHE A 113 5.17 8.90 12.00
CA PHE A 113 5.04 9.62 13.25
C PHE A 113 6.10 10.72 13.32
N LEU A 114 5.66 11.91 13.71
CA LEU A 114 6.47 13.10 13.75
C LEU A 114 6.45 13.69 15.15
N ARG A 115 7.59 14.20 15.59
CA ARG A 115 7.69 15.05 16.77
C ARG A 115 8.37 16.36 16.39
N SER A 116 7.67 17.47 16.61
CA SER A 116 8.21 18.79 16.33
C SER A 116 9.28 19.19 17.35
N PRO A 117 10.10 20.21 17.04
CA PRO A 117 11.07 20.77 17.98
C PRO A 117 10.42 21.28 19.28
N GLN A 118 9.18 21.76 19.19
CA GLN A 118 8.38 22.21 20.35
C GLN A 118 7.75 21.05 21.13
N GLY A 119 7.98 19.81 20.71
CA GLY A 119 7.51 18.61 21.39
C GLY A 119 6.09 18.17 21.03
N ARG A 120 5.46 18.78 20.02
CA ARG A 120 4.13 18.37 19.53
C ARG A 120 4.27 17.11 18.67
N CYS A 121 3.36 16.16 18.84
CA CYS A 121 3.42 14.88 18.13
C CYS A 121 2.29 14.77 17.11
N PHE A 122 2.58 14.13 15.98
CA PHE A 122 1.66 13.93 14.87
C PHE A 122 1.76 12.49 14.36
N VAL A 123 0.64 11.94 13.91
CA VAL A 123 0.63 10.70 13.12
C VAL A 123 0.02 11.02 11.76
N ILE A 124 0.66 10.53 10.70
CA ILE A 124 0.20 10.68 9.32
C ILE A 124 -0.11 9.29 8.78
N ASN A 125 -1.32 9.18 8.23
CA ASN A 125 -1.71 8.08 7.37
C ASN A 125 -1.91 8.62 5.96
N VAL A 126 -1.23 8.04 4.98
CA VAL A 126 -1.17 8.48 3.59
C VAL A 126 -2.14 7.62 2.79
N GLN A 127 -3.00 8.30 2.03
CA GLN A 127 -3.95 7.64 1.15
C GLN A 127 -3.56 7.89 -0.30
N GLU A 128 -3.23 6.82 -1.02
CA GLU A 128 -2.54 6.90 -2.31
C GLU A 128 -3.31 6.25 -3.46
N ASP A 129 -4.09 5.23 -3.14
CA ASP A 129 -4.75 4.38 -4.14
C ASP A 129 -6.18 4.84 -4.47
N ALA A 130 -6.73 5.77 -3.70
CA ALA A 130 -8.09 6.24 -3.89
C ALA A 130 -8.18 7.27 -5.04
N GLU A 131 -9.26 7.22 -5.81
CA GLU A 131 -9.58 8.24 -6.82
C GLU A 131 -10.10 9.52 -6.13
N SER A 132 -11.03 9.35 -5.20
CA SER A 132 -11.51 10.43 -4.34
C SER A 132 -11.69 9.99 -2.90
N ILE A 133 -11.72 10.98 -2.01
CA ILE A 133 -12.07 10.82 -0.61
C ILE A 133 -13.28 11.72 -0.35
N PHE A 134 -14.36 11.11 0.16
CA PHE A 134 -15.59 11.81 0.48
C PHE A 134 -15.96 11.61 1.95
N TYR A 135 -16.72 12.56 2.47
CA TYR A 135 -17.24 12.51 3.82
C TYR A 135 -18.76 12.39 3.76
N ASP A 136 -19.32 11.32 4.33
CA ASP A 136 -20.76 11.04 4.28
C ASP A 136 -21.57 11.77 5.38
N GLY A 137 -20.92 12.64 6.16
CA GLY A 137 -21.48 13.27 7.36
C GLY A 137 -21.15 12.55 8.67
N SER A 138 -20.63 11.32 8.59
CA SER A 138 -20.21 10.53 9.73
C SER A 138 -18.80 9.96 9.58
N ARG A 139 -18.50 9.37 8.41
CA ARG A 139 -17.29 8.63 8.10
C ARG A 139 -16.57 9.23 6.91
N LEU A 140 -15.26 9.06 6.89
CA LEU A 140 -14.42 9.40 5.75
C LEU A 140 -14.06 8.15 4.97
N LEU A 141 -14.48 8.10 3.71
CA LEU A 141 -14.43 6.90 2.88
C LEU A 141 -13.65 7.14 1.59
N ALA A 142 -12.94 6.12 1.14
CA ALA A 142 -12.18 6.12 -0.10
C ALA A 142 -13.02 5.55 -1.25
N VAL A 143 -12.98 6.23 -2.40
CA VAL A 143 -13.67 5.82 -3.62
C VAL A 143 -12.66 5.24 -4.62
N TYR A 144 -13.02 4.10 -5.18
CA TYR A 144 -12.27 3.40 -6.22
C TYR A 144 -13.21 3.11 -7.39
N GLY A 145 -13.18 3.94 -8.42
CA GLY A 145 -14.11 3.86 -9.54
C GLY A 145 -15.54 4.10 -9.07
N GLN A 146 -16.42 3.12 -9.30
CA GLN A 146 -17.84 3.20 -8.89
C GLN A 146 -18.09 2.66 -7.48
N SER A 147 -17.05 2.16 -6.80
CA SER A 147 -17.19 1.47 -5.52
C SER A 147 -16.62 2.30 -4.39
N VAL A 148 -17.37 2.41 -3.30
CA VAL A 148 -16.87 2.89 -2.02
C VAL A 148 -16.31 1.69 -1.28
N TYR A 149 -15.03 1.74 -0.91
CA TYR A 149 -14.35 0.62 -0.26
C TYR A 149 -13.53 1.10 0.93
N GLY A 150 -13.52 0.32 2.01
CA GLY A 150 -12.65 0.53 3.16
C GLY A 150 -13.37 0.81 4.47
N GLN A 151 -12.57 0.78 5.54
CA GLN A 151 -12.96 1.21 6.88
C GLN A 151 -12.98 2.74 6.95
N ASP A 152 -13.71 3.29 7.93
CA ASP A 152 -13.65 4.73 8.20
C ASP A 152 -12.21 5.16 8.53
N MET A 153 -11.66 5.99 7.65
CA MET A 153 -10.28 6.47 7.77
C MET A 153 -10.11 7.37 8.99
N LEU A 154 -11.16 8.09 9.44
CA LEU A 154 -11.11 8.92 10.64
C LEU A 154 -10.91 8.06 11.88
N ASP A 155 -11.71 7.00 12.02
CA ASP A 155 -11.64 6.11 13.16
C ASP A 155 -10.30 5.38 13.19
N LEU A 156 -9.80 4.92 12.04
CA LEU A 156 -8.50 4.26 11.95
C LEU A 156 -7.36 5.17 12.46
N VAL A 157 -7.25 6.39 11.92
CA VAL A 157 -6.14 7.29 12.28
C VAL A 157 -6.25 7.80 13.72
N LYS A 158 -7.47 7.99 14.25
CA LYS A 158 -7.67 8.35 15.66
C LYS A 158 -7.21 7.23 16.59
N GLN A 159 -7.55 5.98 16.27
CA GLN A 159 -7.13 4.83 17.07
C GLN A 159 -5.60 4.65 17.02
N GLN A 160 -4.97 4.87 15.86
CA GLN A 160 -3.51 4.90 15.74
C GLN A 160 -2.89 6.03 16.58
N ALA A 161 -3.46 7.23 16.55
CA ALA A 161 -2.99 8.36 17.34
C ALA A 161 -3.07 8.07 18.84
N GLU A 162 -4.18 7.50 19.32
CA GLU A 162 -4.36 7.15 20.73
C GLU A 162 -3.40 6.01 21.15
N TYR A 163 -3.20 5.01 20.31
CA TYR A 163 -2.20 3.97 20.57
C TYR A 163 -0.79 4.56 20.69
N LEU A 164 -0.38 5.41 19.74
CA LEU A 164 0.96 6.01 19.74
C LEU A 164 1.13 6.97 20.92
N LYS A 165 0.09 7.71 21.30
CA LYS A 165 0.08 8.55 22.49
C LYS A 165 0.42 7.74 23.74
N ASN A 166 -0.28 6.64 23.95
CA ASN A 166 -0.11 5.78 25.12
C ASN A 166 1.23 5.03 25.10
N ASN A 167 1.61 4.46 23.95
CA ASN A 167 2.86 3.72 23.79
C ASN A 167 4.11 4.63 23.91
N ARG A 168 4.03 5.87 23.43
CA ARG A 168 5.14 6.83 23.50
C ARG A 168 5.14 7.70 24.77
N GLY A 169 4.13 7.56 25.64
CA GLY A 169 4.01 8.35 26.87
C GLY A 169 3.92 9.85 26.63
N VAL A 170 3.31 10.27 25.51
CA VAL A 170 3.15 11.69 25.15
C VAL A 170 1.76 12.20 25.50
N ARG A 171 1.62 13.51 25.70
CA ARG A 171 0.33 14.11 26.11
C ARG A 171 -0.76 13.99 25.04
N SER A 172 -0.37 14.16 23.79
CA SER A 172 -1.29 14.16 22.64
C SER A 172 -0.54 13.80 21.36
N VAL A 173 -1.27 13.20 20.42
CA VAL A 173 -0.82 12.95 19.05
C VAL A 173 -1.90 13.47 18.13
N THR A 174 -1.54 14.36 17.21
CA THR A 174 -2.48 14.95 16.25
C THR A 174 -2.60 14.05 15.03
N PRO A 175 -3.78 13.50 14.72
CA PRO A 175 -3.98 12.67 13.54
C PRO A 175 -4.11 13.50 12.25
N ILE A 176 -3.45 13.04 11.20
CA ILE A 176 -3.46 13.63 9.87
C ILE A 176 -3.66 12.52 8.83
N ILE A 177 -4.58 12.75 7.90
CA ILE A 177 -4.76 11.96 6.69
C ILE A 177 -4.23 12.79 5.52
N CYS A 178 -3.25 12.25 4.80
CA CYS A 178 -2.61 12.91 3.68
C CYS A 178 -2.97 12.21 2.37
N ALA A 179 -3.76 12.88 1.52
CA ALA A 179 -4.03 12.40 0.16
C ALA A 179 -2.89 12.77 -0.80
N THR A 180 -2.26 11.78 -1.43
CA THR A 180 -1.16 12.03 -2.40
C THR A 180 -1.67 12.24 -3.81
N LYS A 181 -2.61 11.40 -4.25
CA LYS A 181 -3.23 11.46 -5.59
C LYS A 181 -4.74 11.67 -5.54
N ALA A 182 -5.38 11.25 -4.45
CA ALA A 182 -6.83 11.30 -4.32
C ALA A 182 -7.38 12.72 -4.34
N ARG A 183 -8.53 12.91 -5.00
CA ARG A 183 -9.28 14.15 -4.93
C ARG A 183 -10.04 14.21 -3.60
N LEU A 184 -9.81 15.26 -2.82
CA LEU A 184 -10.63 15.56 -1.65
C LEU A 184 -11.90 16.29 -2.10
N GLU A 185 -13.08 15.67 -1.96
CA GLU A 185 -14.35 16.28 -2.39
C GLU A 185 -14.76 17.46 -1.50
N MET A 186 -14.35 17.42 -0.23
CA MET A 186 -14.57 18.47 0.76
C MET A 186 -13.47 19.55 0.77
N GLY A 187 -12.41 19.40 -0.04
CA GLY A 187 -11.20 20.23 0.05
C GLY A 187 -10.31 19.91 1.26
N ASP A 188 -9.27 20.71 1.48
CA ASP A 188 -8.38 20.59 2.64
C ASP A 188 -9.10 21.11 3.89
N THR A 189 -9.34 20.25 4.89
CA THR A 189 -10.15 20.62 6.05
C THR A 189 -9.79 19.80 7.29
N GLN A 190 -10.41 20.14 8.43
CA GLN A 190 -10.33 19.36 9.65
C GLN A 190 -11.72 18.76 9.96
N ILE A 191 -11.77 17.44 10.09
CA ILE A 191 -13.00 16.69 10.35
C ILE A 191 -12.82 15.92 11.64
N GLN A 192 -13.67 16.17 12.64
CA GLN A 192 -13.64 15.48 13.93
C GLN A 192 -12.23 15.42 14.55
N ASN A 193 -11.52 16.56 14.56
CA ASN A 193 -10.14 16.72 15.04
C ASN A 193 -9.04 16.00 14.24
N VAL A 194 -9.36 15.44 13.07
CA VAL A 194 -8.40 14.87 12.12
C VAL A 194 -8.20 15.86 10.97
N TYR A 195 -6.95 16.18 10.65
CA TYR A 195 -6.66 16.97 9.45
C TYR A 195 -6.73 16.06 8.22
N VAL A 196 -7.53 16.44 7.22
CA VAL A 196 -7.63 15.74 5.94
C VAL A 196 -7.16 16.71 4.86
N ILE A 197 -5.96 16.46 4.34
CA ILE A 197 -5.25 17.42 3.49
C ILE A 197 -4.54 16.76 2.33
N LYS A 198 -4.25 17.52 1.28
CA LYS A 198 -3.38 17.10 0.19
C LYS A 198 -1.90 17.18 0.53
N LYS A 199 -1.11 16.34 -0.15
CA LYS A 199 0.35 16.26 -0.03
C LYS A 199 1.07 17.61 -0.13
N ASN A 200 0.62 18.50 -1.03
CA ASN A 200 1.25 19.81 -1.24
C ASN A 200 1.08 20.79 -0.05
N VAL A 201 0.07 20.58 0.81
CA VAL A 201 -0.20 21.43 1.98
C VAL A 201 0.43 20.86 3.26
N LEU A 202 0.84 19.58 3.24
CA LEU A 202 1.33 18.86 4.42
C LEU A 202 2.48 19.55 5.13
N VAL A 203 3.55 19.93 4.42
CA VAL A 203 4.72 20.57 5.04
C VAL A 203 4.35 21.92 5.65
N SER A 204 3.53 22.72 4.97
CA SER A 204 3.09 24.01 5.50
C SER A 204 2.21 23.85 6.75
N LEU A 205 1.35 22.84 6.77
CA LEU A 205 0.52 22.52 7.94
C LEU A 205 1.41 22.12 9.12
N LEU A 206 2.35 21.20 8.92
CA LEU A 206 3.26 20.73 9.96
C LEU A 206 4.10 21.88 10.54
N LYS A 207 4.65 22.77 9.69
CA LYS A 207 5.38 23.95 10.16
C LYS A 207 4.51 24.92 10.96
N LYS A 208 3.24 25.06 10.62
CA LYS A 208 2.29 25.91 11.35
C LYS A 208 1.90 25.30 12.70
N LEU A 209 1.74 23.98 12.75
CA LEU A 209 1.27 23.27 13.94
C LEU A 209 2.39 22.83 14.87
N GLY A 210 3.62 22.70 14.41
CA GLY A 210 4.76 22.21 15.19
C GLY A 210 5.54 23.26 15.93
#